data_AF-A0A1J5HNG7-F1
#
_entry.id   AF-A0A1J5HNG7-F1
#
_cell.length_a   1.000
_cell.length_b   1.000
_cell.length_c   1.000
_cell.angle_alpha   90.00
_cell.angle_beta   90.00
_cell.angle_gamma   90.00
#
_symmetry.space_group_name_H-M   'P 1'
#
loop_
_entity.id
_entity.type
_entity.pdbx_description
1 polymer ?
#
loop_
_entity_poly.entity_id
_entity_poly.type
_entity_poly.pdbx_seq_one_letter_code
_entity_poly.pdbx_strand_id
1 'polypeptide(L)'
;MTKPVILTGIRANEEPTIGNYLGAIAPLVQMQKLNAGDFQINMFVPDLHSFTTPVNHKTLYQNTLNNLKYFIASGLDINNPDTYIYRQSYISAHSELTWILDCFTYFGEMSRMTQFKEKSSEHCESVTVGLFNYPVLMAADILLYGAKYVPVGEDQFQHLEIARDIATRFNNKFGEIFVVPEATKTQTQFIQRDHGLRIRSLTDPTKKMSKSSDDKKSKILLIDNPDEAAKKIMSATTDSVGSVHFDWENQPGITSLLQILALLTGRKQHEVIQEWEGCTSYGEFKTAVADAVKNFLTDFQEKYNSISDEQLLAKLEQSERDLTPVANAMLLKAQQAVGLRPKRQTVSHIIHPAGGLNNSNSESNFSDGGISDDTSTTENLIMDTDNKPDAGDIMCETV
;
A
#
# COMPACT_ATOMS: atom_id res chain seq x y z
N MET A 1 -20.15 3.84 -0.60
CA MET A 1 -19.47 3.94 0.71
C MET A 1 -19.56 5.38 1.15
N THR A 2 -20.05 5.65 2.36
CA THR A 2 -20.32 7.01 2.87
C THR A 2 -19.14 7.62 3.62
N LYS A 3 -18.19 6.80 4.08
CA LYS A 3 -17.04 7.26 4.86
C LYS A 3 -15.86 7.65 3.96
N PRO A 4 -15.09 8.70 4.32
CA PRO A 4 -13.81 8.97 3.68
C PRO A 4 -12.84 7.79 3.87
N VAL A 5 -11.97 7.58 2.88
CA VAL A 5 -11.03 6.45 2.85
C VAL A 5 -9.63 6.90 3.23
N ILE A 6 -9.00 6.13 4.13
CA ILE A 6 -7.57 6.16 4.41
C ILE A 6 -6.94 4.94 3.74
N LEU A 7 -5.88 5.13 2.95
CA LEU A 7 -5.15 4.03 2.30
C LEU A 7 -3.70 3.99 2.74
N THR A 8 -3.22 2.82 3.19
CA THR A 8 -1.81 2.62 3.54
C THR A 8 -1.28 1.29 3.02
N GLY A 9 -0.03 1.31 2.53
CA GLY A 9 0.68 0.10 2.11
C GLY A 9 1.44 -0.56 3.27
N ILE A 10 1.21 -1.85 3.49
CA ILE A 10 1.94 -2.71 4.42
C ILE A 10 3.03 -3.45 3.63
N ARG A 11 4.17 -2.79 3.41
CA ARG A 11 5.30 -3.41 2.68
C ARG A 11 5.88 -4.59 3.45
N ALA A 12 5.99 -5.74 2.77
CA ALA A 12 6.73 -6.89 3.26
C ALA A 12 8.23 -6.55 3.23
N ASN A 13 8.79 -6.32 4.41
CA ASN A 13 10.23 -6.12 4.58
C ASN A 13 10.86 -7.41 5.12
N GLU A 14 12.18 -7.50 5.03
CA GLU A 14 12.97 -8.38 5.90
C GLU A 14 12.57 -8.22 7.38
N GLU A 15 13.01 -9.18 8.18
CA GLU A 15 12.74 -9.27 9.62
C GLU A 15 12.80 -7.90 10.34
N PRO A 16 11.68 -7.39 10.90
CA PRO A 16 11.63 -6.06 11.47
C PRO A 16 12.44 -5.96 12.77
N THR A 17 13.12 -4.82 12.93
CA THR A 17 13.72 -4.44 14.20
C THR A 17 12.70 -3.77 15.12
N ILE A 18 13.02 -3.64 16.41
CA ILE A 18 12.23 -2.82 17.35
C ILE A 18 12.12 -1.36 16.89
N GLY A 19 13.14 -0.85 16.18
CA GLY A 19 13.09 0.48 15.57
C GLY A 19 12.05 0.57 14.45
N ASN A 20 11.87 -0.50 13.66
CA ASN A 20 10.80 -0.56 12.66
C ASN A 20 9.42 -0.67 13.31
N TYR A 21 9.30 -1.47 14.38
CA TYR A 21 8.07 -1.58 15.14
C TYR A 21 7.62 -0.24 15.70
N LEU A 22 8.48 0.43 16.48
CA LEU A 22 8.18 1.69 17.13
C LEU A 22 7.98 2.85 16.13
N GLY A 23 8.76 2.86 15.04
CA GLY A 23 8.74 3.96 14.08
C GLY A 23 7.68 3.85 12.98
N ALA A 24 7.17 2.65 12.69
CA ALA A 24 6.26 2.43 11.58
C ALA A 24 5.04 1.57 11.94
N ILE A 25 5.25 0.37 12.50
CA ILE A 25 4.16 -0.59 12.74
C ILE A 25 3.20 -0.08 13.81
N ALA A 26 3.70 0.24 15.01
CA ALA A 26 2.88 0.70 16.12
C ALA A 26 2.11 1.99 15.79
N PRO A 27 2.71 3.02 15.15
CA PRO A 27 1.96 4.18 14.68
C PRO A 27 0.86 3.87 13.67
N LEU A 28 1.04 2.89 12.77
CA LEU A 28 0.01 2.50 11.81
C LEU A 28 -1.16 1.77 12.49
N VAL A 29 -0.85 0.90 13.46
CA VAL A 29 -1.88 0.26 14.30
C VAL A 29 -2.64 1.31 15.12
N GLN A 30 -1.94 2.30 15.67
CA GLN A 30 -2.57 3.39 16.39
C GLN A 30 -3.47 4.23 15.48
N MET A 31 -3.04 4.50 14.24
CA MET A 31 -3.86 5.19 13.24
C MET A 31 -5.17 4.44 12.98
N GLN A 32 -5.12 3.11 12.84
CA GLN A 32 -6.34 2.31 12.72
C GLN A 32 -7.25 2.50 13.94
N LYS A 33 -6.72 2.35 15.15
CA LYS A 33 -7.49 2.46 16.40
C LYS A 33 -8.16 3.83 16.59
N LEU A 34 -7.51 4.90 16.14
CA LEU A 34 -8.01 6.26 16.28
C LEU A 34 -9.03 6.66 15.22
N ASN A 35 -8.98 6.05 14.02
CA ASN A 35 -9.75 6.52 12.86
C ASN A 35 -10.80 5.52 12.37
N ALA A 36 -10.68 4.24 12.71
CA ALA A 36 -11.71 3.24 12.40
C ALA A 36 -13.02 3.62 13.11
N GLY A 37 -14.13 3.63 12.37
CA GLY A 37 -15.41 4.18 12.82
C GLY A 37 -15.82 5.42 12.02
N ASP A 38 -14.92 6.41 11.94
CA ASP A 38 -15.14 7.64 11.16
C ASP A 38 -14.65 7.49 9.71
N PHE A 39 -13.61 6.69 9.52
CA PHE A 39 -13.00 6.40 8.23
C PHE A 39 -13.11 4.93 7.89
N GLN A 40 -13.16 4.65 6.59
CA GLN A 40 -12.79 3.34 6.08
C GLN A 40 -11.27 3.26 5.96
N ILE A 41 -10.68 2.22 6.53
CA ILE A 41 -9.23 2.00 6.57
C ILE A 41 -8.88 0.86 5.62
N ASN A 42 -8.23 1.19 4.50
CA ASN A 42 -7.70 0.23 3.55
C ASN A 42 -6.20 0.03 3.83
N MET A 43 -5.82 -1.16 4.28
CA MET A 43 -4.42 -1.51 4.50
C MET A 43 -4.03 -2.68 3.60
N PHE A 44 -3.25 -2.39 2.56
CA PHE A 44 -2.99 -3.40 1.52
C PHE A 44 -1.53 -3.84 1.53
N VAL A 45 -1.29 -5.09 1.15
CA VAL A 45 0.07 -5.58 0.88
C VAL A 45 0.41 -5.22 -0.58
N PRO A 46 1.39 -4.31 -0.82
CA PRO A 46 1.79 -3.89 -2.16
C PRO A 46 2.76 -4.93 -2.77
N ASP A 47 2.26 -6.14 -3.02
CA ASP A 47 3.07 -7.26 -3.54
C ASP A 47 3.52 -7.02 -4.99
N LEU A 48 2.78 -6.29 -5.82
CA LEU A 48 3.22 -5.86 -7.16
C LEU A 48 4.37 -4.86 -7.11
N HIS A 49 4.45 -4.02 -6.07
CA HIS A 49 5.59 -3.12 -5.86
C HIS A 49 6.83 -3.87 -5.36
N SER A 50 6.66 -5.01 -4.71
CA SER A 50 7.72 -5.68 -3.92
C SER A 50 8.83 -6.29 -4.76
N PHE A 51 8.60 -6.57 -6.05
CA PHE A 51 9.60 -7.11 -6.97
C PHE A 51 10.13 -6.09 -7.99
N THR A 52 9.88 -4.79 -7.77
CA THR A 52 10.54 -3.70 -8.53
C THR A 52 12.00 -3.52 -8.12
N THR A 53 12.37 -4.07 -6.96
CA THR A 53 13.74 -4.20 -6.44
C THR A 53 14.08 -5.68 -6.24
N PRO A 54 15.38 -6.05 -6.17
CA PRO A 54 15.78 -7.44 -5.93
C PRO A 54 15.06 -8.08 -4.73
N VAL A 55 14.39 -9.21 -4.95
CA VAL A 55 13.63 -9.94 -3.93
C VAL A 55 13.81 -11.43 -4.09
N ASN A 56 13.74 -12.17 -2.97
CA ASN A 56 13.69 -13.61 -3.01
C ASN A 56 12.26 -14.09 -3.32
N HIS A 57 12.00 -14.40 -4.59
CA HIS A 57 10.68 -14.89 -5.04
C HIS A 57 10.22 -16.17 -4.34
N LYS A 58 11.14 -17.00 -3.81
CA LYS A 58 10.78 -18.24 -3.11
C LYS A 58 10.14 -17.98 -1.75
N THR A 59 10.42 -16.82 -1.14
CA THR A 59 9.95 -16.48 0.21
C THR A 59 8.98 -15.32 0.24
N LEU A 60 8.76 -14.62 -0.87
CA LEU A 60 7.90 -13.42 -0.95
C LEU A 60 6.50 -13.66 -0.37
N TYR A 61 5.84 -14.76 -0.75
CA TYR A 61 4.50 -15.08 -0.26
C TYR A 61 4.47 -15.30 1.26
N GLN A 62 5.39 -16.10 1.78
CA GLN A 62 5.45 -16.36 3.22
C GLN A 62 5.83 -15.10 4.00
N ASN A 63 6.74 -14.29 3.46
CA ASN A 63 7.13 -13.01 4.07
C ASN A 63 5.96 -12.03 4.13
N THR A 64 5.08 -12.03 3.11
CA THR A 64 3.82 -11.26 3.14
C THR A 64 2.96 -11.65 4.33
N LEU A 65 2.73 -12.95 4.54
CA LEU A 65 1.91 -13.45 5.66
C LEU A 65 2.56 -13.13 7.01
N ASN A 66 3.85 -13.43 7.16
CA ASN A 66 4.62 -13.14 8.37
C ASN A 66 4.59 -11.63 8.70
N ASN A 67 4.73 -10.78 7.68
CA ASN A 67 4.68 -9.35 7.87
C ASN A 67 3.33 -8.87 8.40
N LEU A 68 2.22 -9.38 7.85
CA LEU A 68 0.88 -9.09 8.37
C LEU A 68 0.71 -9.57 9.82
N LYS A 69 1.27 -10.72 10.18
CA LYS A 69 1.26 -11.20 11.56
C LYS A 69 1.96 -10.25 12.53
N TYR A 70 3.03 -9.56 12.13
CA TYR A 70 3.62 -8.53 12.98
C TYR A 70 2.63 -7.40 13.28
N PHE A 71 1.86 -6.92 12.30
CA PHE A 71 0.84 -5.90 12.54
C PHE A 71 -0.27 -6.40 13.46
N ILE A 72 -0.75 -7.63 13.25
CA ILE A 72 -1.79 -8.24 14.08
C ILE A 72 -1.30 -8.43 15.53
N ALA A 73 -0.08 -8.95 15.71
CA ALA A 73 0.55 -9.10 17.03
C ALA A 73 0.78 -7.75 17.74
N SER A 74 0.98 -6.69 16.95
CA SER A 74 1.05 -5.30 17.43
C SER A 74 -0.31 -4.73 17.83
N GLY A 75 -1.40 -5.47 17.60
CA GLY A 75 -2.77 -5.09 17.94
C GLY A 75 -3.57 -4.48 16.81
N LEU A 76 -3.21 -4.73 15.54
CA LEU A 76 -4.08 -4.43 14.39
C LEU A 76 -5.35 -5.29 14.50
N ASP A 77 -6.51 -4.63 14.60
CA ASP A 77 -7.79 -5.34 14.66
C ASP A 77 -8.31 -5.63 13.25
N ILE A 78 -7.97 -6.81 12.72
CA ILE A 78 -8.43 -7.24 11.40
C ILE A 78 -9.92 -7.56 11.35
N ASN A 79 -10.62 -7.64 12.49
CA ASN A 79 -12.05 -7.93 12.55
C ASN A 79 -12.91 -6.67 12.62
N ASN A 80 -12.29 -5.50 12.75
CA ASN A 80 -12.99 -4.22 12.68
C ASN A 80 -13.74 -4.09 11.33
N PRO A 81 -15.04 -3.74 11.34
CA PRO A 81 -15.87 -3.71 10.13
C PRO A 81 -15.48 -2.59 9.14
N ASP A 82 -14.79 -1.55 9.61
CA ASP A 82 -14.31 -0.44 8.78
C ASP A 82 -12.86 -0.63 8.32
N THR A 83 -12.21 -1.74 8.69
CA THR A 83 -10.83 -2.06 8.27
C THR A 83 -10.81 -3.20 7.26
N TYR A 84 -10.17 -2.94 6.12
CA TYR A 84 -9.94 -3.91 5.07
C TYR A 84 -8.45 -4.19 4.93
N ILE A 85 -8.08 -5.46 5.02
CA ILE A 85 -6.72 -5.95 4.77
C ILE A 85 -6.71 -6.85 3.55
N TYR A 86 -5.91 -6.54 2.54
CA TYR A 86 -5.95 -7.26 1.26
C TYR A 86 -4.59 -7.26 0.55
N ARG A 87 -4.43 -8.15 -0.42
CA ARG A 87 -3.23 -8.19 -1.29
C ARG A 87 -3.50 -7.44 -2.58
N GLN A 88 -2.56 -6.60 -3.02
CA GLN A 88 -2.69 -5.79 -4.22
C GLN A 88 -2.94 -6.64 -5.47
N SER A 89 -2.15 -7.70 -5.65
CA SER A 89 -2.24 -8.59 -6.82
C SER A 89 -3.57 -9.37 -6.93
N TYR A 90 -4.34 -9.48 -5.84
CA TYR A 90 -5.61 -10.20 -5.81
C TYR A 90 -6.79 -9.34 -6.29
N ILE A 91 -6.56 -8.06 -6.57
CA ILE A 91 -7.56 -7.15 -7.16
C ILE A 91 -6.98 -6.63 -8.48
N SER A 92 -7.33 -7.28 -9.60
CA SER A 92 -6.74 -7.00 -10.92
C SER A 92 -6.93 -5.57 -11.41
N ALA A 93 -7.90 -4.84 -10.85
CA ALA A 93 -8.13 -3.43 -11.18
C ALA A 93 -6.91 -2.54 -10.92
N HIS A 94 -6.04 -2.90 -9.98
CA HIS A 94 -4.77 -2.19 -9.75
C HIS A 94 -3.91 -2.17 -11.00
N SER A 95 -3.68 -3.33 -11.61
CA SER A 95 -2.86 -3.45 -12.82
C SER A 95 -3.51 -2.80 -14.04
N GLU A 96 -4.81 -3.01 -14.24
CA GLU A 96 -5.50 -2.45 -15.41
C GLU A 96 -5.62 -0.91 -15.33
N LEU A 97 -5.91 -0.36 -14.14
CA LEU A 97 -5.91 1.10 -13.98
C LEU A 97 -4.52 1.69 -14.18
N THR A 98 -3.46 1.01 -13.71
CA THR A 98 -2.08 1.45 -13.92
C THR A 98 -1.79 1.67 -15.41
N TRP A 99 -2.14 0.69 -16.25
CA TRP A 99 -1.97 0.82 -17.70
C TRP A 99 -2.71 2.03 -18.28
N ILE A 100 -3.96 2.25 -17.86
CA ILE A 100 -4.73 3.42 -18.30
C ILE A 100 -4.01 4.70 -17.87
N LEU A 101 -3.54 4.79 -16.63
CA LEU A 101 -2.87 5.97 -16.08
C LEU A 101 -1.48 6.21 -16.70
N ASP A 102 -0.78 5.17 -17.15
CA ASP A 102 0.48 5.29 -17.90
C ASP A 102 0.28 6.15 -19.14
N CYS A 103 -0.85 5.99 -19.86
CA CYS A 103 -1.21 6.80 -21.03
C CYS A 103 -1.51 8.27 -20.72
N PHE A 104 -1.61 8.64 -19.44
CA PHE A 104 -1.78 10.02 -18.98
C PHE A 104 -0.61 10.50 -18.14
N THR A 105 0.50 9.76 -18.07
CA THR A 105 1.70 10.14 -17.33
C THR A 105 2.84 10.43 -18.30
N TYR A 106 3.53 11.55 -18.14
CA TYR A 106 4.60 11.93 -19.06
C TYR A 106 5.94 11.33 -18.61
N PHE A 107 6.71 10.85 -19.58
CA PHE A 107 8.07 10.32 -19.36
C PHE A 107 8.92 11.24 -18.49
N GLY A 108 8.93 12.54 -18.79
CA GLY A 108 9.74 13.51 -18.05
C GLY A 108 9.37 13.63 -16.56
N GLU A 109 8.10 13.38 -16.18
CA GLU A 109 7.68 13.38 -14.78
C GLU A 109 8.34 12.22 -14.04
N MET A 110 8.27 11.01 -14.62
CA MET A 110 8.87 9.82 -14.05
C MET A 110 10.41 9.91 -14.01
N SER A 111 11.05 10.42 -15.07
CA SER A 111 12.51 10.59 -15.10
C SER A 111 13.03 11.60 -14.08
N ARG A 112 12.17 12.49 -13.55
CA ARG A 112 12.53 13.46 -12.51
C ARG A 112 12.32 12.94 -11.09
N MET A 113 11.73 11.76 -10.90
CA MET A 113 11.53 11.17 -9.58
C MET A 113 12.87 10.95 -8.88
N THR A 114 13.00 11.48 -7.66
CA THR A 114 14.24 11.39 -6.87
C THR A 114 14.57 9.93 -6.56
N GLN A 115 13.58 9.14 -6.13
CA GLN A 115 13.78 7.70 -5.86
C GLN A 115 14.20 6.93 -7.11
N PHE A 116 13.71 7.30 -8.30
CA PHE A 116 14.16 6.68 -9.54
C PHE A 116 15.62 7.04 -9.83
N LYS A 117 16.01 8.32 -9.72
CA LYS A 117 17.39 8.77 -9.94
C LYS A 117 18.39 8.12 -8.99
N GLU A 118 18.05 8.04 -7.71
CA GLU A 118 18.90 7.42 -6.69
C GLU A 118 19.10 5.93 -7.01
N LYS A 119 18.02 5.17 -7.16
CA LYS A 119 18.10 3.71 -7.39
C LYS A 119 18.64 3.34 -8.78
N SER A 120 18.43 4.18 -9.80
CA SER A 120 19.00 3.95 -11.13
C SER A 120 20.51 4.22 -11.16
N SER A 121 21.00 5.18 -10.38
CA SER A 121 22.43 5.46 -10.28
C SER A 121 23.22 4.31 -9.63
N GLU A 122 22.57 3.52 -8.78
CA GLU A 122 23.16 2.33 -8.16
C GLU A 122 23.25 1.13 -9.13
N HIS A 123 22.42 1.12 -10.18
CA HIS A 123 22.21 -0.05 -11.06
C HIS A 123 22.04 0.36 -12.55
N CYS A 124 22.91 1.21 -13.08
CA CYS A 124 22.76 1.86 -14.39
C CYS A 124 22.38 0.94 -15.57
N GLU A 125 22.86 -0.30 -15.60
CA GLU A 125 22.62 -1.23 -16.72
C GLU A 125 21.41 -2.16 -16.53
N SER A 126 20.83 -2.23 -15.33
CA SER A 126 19.77 -3.19 -14.97
C SER A 126 18.51 -2.53 -14.39
N VAL A 127 18.31 -1.25 -14.64
CA VAL A 127 17.11 -0.50 -14.24
C VAL A 127 15.88 -1.06 -14.96
N THR A 128 14.95 -1.60 -14.19
CA THR A 128 13.72 -2.17 -14.76
C THR A 128 12.70 -1.08 -15.07
N VAL A 129 11.83 -1.34 -16.06
CA VAL A 129 10.66 -0.48 -16.34
C VAL A 129 9.73 -0.42 -15.12
N GLY A 130 9.63 -1.50 -14.34
CA GLY A 130 8.86 -1.50 -13.10
C GLY A 130 9.37 -0.46 -12.08
N LEU A 131 10.70 -0.33 -11.93
CA LEU A 131 11.30 0.70 -11.06
C LEU A 131 11.03 2.12 -11.57
N PHE A 132 10.86 2.31 -12.86
CA PHE A 132 10.45 3.60 -13.44
C PHE A 132 8.96 3.87 -13.27
N ASN A 133 8.11 2.84 -13.41
CA ASN A 133 6.67 2.98 -13.55
C ASN A 133 5.87 2.82 -12.24
N TYR A 134 6.48 2.28 -11.16
CA TYR A 134 5.75 2.06 -9.90
C TYR A 134 5.09 3.31 -9.28
N PRO A 135 5.52 4.58 -9.53
CA PRO A 135 4.75 5.74 -9.07
C PRO A 135 3.34 5.80 -9.70
N VAL A 136 3.17 5.33 -10.93
CA VAL A 136 1.85 5.25 -11.59
C VAL A 136 1.01 4.12 -10.99
N LEU A 137 1.64 2.99 -10.67
CA LEU A 137 0.99 1.90 -9.91
C LEU A 137 0.52 2.40 -8.53
N MET A 138 1.33 3.19 -7.84
CA MET A 138 0.94 3.83 -6.57
C MET A 138 -0.25 4.79 -6.76
N ALA A 139 -0.28 5.55 -7.87
CA ALA A 139 -1.44 6.38 -8.19
C ALA A 139 -2.70 5.52 -8.40
N ALA A 140 -2.61 4.40 -9.14
CA ALA A 140 -3.73 3.48 -9.32
C ALA A 140 -4.23 2.92 -7.98
N ASP A 141 -3.31 2.51 -7.09
CA ASP A 141 -3.64 2.02 -5.75
C ASP A 141 -4.49 3.03 -4.96
N ILE A 142 -4.15 4.32 -5.06
CA ILE A 142 -4.82 5.41 -4.35
C ILE A 142 -6.19 5.73 -4.97
N LEU A 143 -6.25 5.86 -6.29
CA LEU A 143 -7.42 6.40 -6.99
C LEU A 143 -8.56 5.40 -7.10
N LEU A 144 -8.28 4.08 -7.13
CA LEU A 144 -9.32 3.03 -7.17
C LEU A 144 -10.32 3.13 -6.02
N TYR A 145 -9.87 3.55 -4.85
CA TYR A 145 -10.69 3.61 -3.64
C TYR A 145 -11.11 5.03 -3.28
N GLY A 146 -10.73 6.03 -4.08
CA GLY A 146 -10.95 7.44 -3.76
C GLY A 146 -10.33 7.84 -2.42
N ALA A 147 -9.12 7.33 -2.13
CA ALA A 147 -8.45 7.58 -0.86
C ALA A 147 -8.15 9.07 -0.67
N LYS A 148 -8.74 9.66 0.37
CA LYS A 148 -8.55 11.06 0.71
C LYS A 148 -7.24 11.26 1.47
N TYR A 149 -6.95 10.34 2.41
CA TYR A 149 -5.73 10.35 3.20
C TYR A 149 -4.85 9.14 2.88
N VAL A 150 -3.56 9.39 2.70
CA VAL A 150 -2.57 8.38 2.32
C VAL A 150 -1.33 8.57 3.21
N PRO A 151 -1.32 7.97 4.42
CA PRO A 151 -0.23 8.15 5.36
C PRO A 151 1.07 7.51 4.86
N VAL A 152 1.96 8.36 4.34
CA VAL A 152 3.26 7.98 3.81
C VAL A 152 4.38 8.79 4.45
N GLY A 153 5.60 8.26 4.39
CA GLY A 153 6.80 8.99 4.80
C GLY A 153 7.15 10.11 3.81
N GLU A 154 7.99 11.05 4.25
CA GLU A 154 8.47 12.17 3.43
C GLU A 154 9.14 11.70 2.13
N ASP A 155 9.77 10.53 2.15
CA ASP A 155 10.38 9.90 0.98
C ASP A 155 9.37 9.65 -0.15
N GLN A 156 8.09 9.42 0.18
CA GLN A 156 7.03 9.12 -0.76
C GLN A 156 6.17 10.35 -1.14
N PHE A 157 6.48 11.54 -0.62
CA PHE A 157 5.70 12.76 -0.90
C PHE A 157 5.64 13.09 -2.39
N GLN A 158 6.75 12.90 -3.10
CA GLN A 158 6.81 13.14 -4.54
C GLN A 158 5.84 12.21 -5.31
N HIS A 159 5.70 10.95 -4.89
CA HIS A 159 4.76 10.02 -5.53
C HIS A 159 3.31 10.38 -5.25
N LEU A 160 3.01 10.87 -4.04
CA LEU A 160 1.67 11.35 -3.72
C LEU A 160 1.28 12.58 -4.57
N GLU A 161 2.21 13.52 -4.77
CA GLU A 161 1.95 14.67 -5.65
C GLU A 161 1.78 14.23 -7.11
N ILE A 162 2.54 13.25 -7.59
CA ILE A 162 2.28 12.65 -8.92
C ILE A 162 0.90 12.02 -9.02
N ALA A 163 0.44 11.29 -8.00
CA ALA A 163 -0.91 10.72 -7.98
C ALA A 163 -1.98 11.83 -8.07
N ARG A 164 -1.76 12.96 -7.39
CA ARG A 164 -2.63 14.14 -7.46
C ARG A 164 -2.61 14.79 -8.84
N ASP A 165 -1.44 14.93 -9.46
CA ASP A 165 -1.28 15.51 -10.80
C ASP A 165 -1.97 14.65 -11.87
N ILE A 166 -1.78 13.33 -11.81
CA ILE A 166 -2.45 12.37 -12.69
C ILE A 166 -3.97 12.44 -12.53
N ALA A 167 -4.47 12.43 -11.28
CA ALA A 167 -5.90 12.54 -11.00
C ALA A 167 -6.50 13.84 -11.54
N THR A 168 -5.85 14.98 -11.28
CA THR A 168 -6.29 16.30 -11.73
C THR A 168 -6.30 16.39 -13.26
N ARG A 169 -5.26 15.86 -13.92
CA ARG A 169 -5.16 15.82 -15.39
C ARG A 169 -6.27 14.98 -16.00
N PHE A 170 -6.53 13.80 -15.44
CA PHE A 170 -7.59 12.92 -15.90
C PHE A 170 -8.96 13.57 -15.72
N ASN A 171 -9.21 14.19 -14.55
CA ASN A 171 -10.47 14.88 -14.27
C ASN A 171 -10.69 16.08 -15.20
N ASN A 172 -9.66 16.89 -15.44
CA ASN A 172 -9.75 18.03 -16.38
C ASN A 172 -10.10 17.57 -17.81
N LYS A 173 -9.65 16.39 -18.22
CA LYS A 173 -9.89 15.85 -19.56
C LYS A 173 -11.25 15.18 -19.72
N PHE A 174 -11.73 14.47 -18.69
CA PHE A 174 -12.90 13.59 -18.80
C PHE A 174 -14.05 13.92 -17.84
N GLY A 175 -13.91 14.96 -17.02
CA GLY A 175 -14.82 15.31 -15.92
C GLY A 175 -14.39 14.71 -14.58
N GLU A 176 -15.03 15.16 -13.49
CA GLU A 176 -14.72 14.73 -12.11
C GLU A 176 -14.95 13.22 -11.89
N ILE A 177 -13.91 12.41 -12.09
CA ILE A 177 -13.95 10.95 -11.98
C ILE A 177 -13.25 10.48 -10.71
N PHE A 178 -12.00 10.92 -10.52
CA PHE A 178 -11.19 10.53 -9.37
C PHE A 178 -11.33 11.53 -8.23
N VAL A 179 -11.30 11.02 -7.00
CA VAL A 179 -11.05 11.85 -5.83
C VAL A 179 -9.57 12.20 -5.83
N VAL A 180 -9.24 13.49 -5.80
CA VAL A 180 -7.85 13.94 -5.65
C VAL A 180 -7.46 13.81 -4.17
N PRO A 181 -6.43 13.03 -3.81
CA PRO A 181 -5.96 12.89 -2.42
C PRO A 181 -5.56 14.22 -1.82
N GLU A 182 -5.65 14.40 -0.51
CA GLU A 182 -5.21 15.63 0.15
C GLU A 182 -3.71 15.90 -0.07
N ALA A 183 -3.32 17.18 -0.15
CA ALA A 183 -1.93 17.57 -0.35
C ALA A 183 -1.06 17.14 0.83
N THR A 184 0.24 16.91 0.59
CA THR A 184 1.23 16.45 1.59
C THR A 184 1.17 17.21 2.92
N LYS A 185 1.03 18.55 2.90
CA LYS A 185 0.86 19.36 4.12
C LYS A 185 -0.37 18.96 4.95
N THR A 186 -1.51 18.77 4.29
CA THR A 186 -2.76 18.35 4.93
C THR A 186 -2.66 16.90 5.43
N GLN A 187 -1.98 16.02 4.69
CA GLN A 187 -1.70 14.65 5.13
C GLN A 187 -0.91 14.65 6.45
N THR A 188 0.21 15.40 6.52
CA THR A 188 1.06 15.47 7.71
C THR A 188 0.30 15.98 8.93
N GLN A 189 -0.53 17.02 8.75
CA GLN A 189 -1.38 17.56 9.81
C GLN A 189 -2.40 16.52 10.31
N PHE A 190 -3.00 15.76 9.39
CA PHE A 190 -3.96 14.72 9.74
C PHE A 190 -3.32 13.58 10.54
N ILE A 191 -2.10 13.18 10.18
CA ILE A 191 -1.42 12.02 10.78
C ILE A 191 -0.76 12.37 12.13
N GLN A 192 -0.65 13.67 12.47
CA GLN A 192 -0.05 14.17 13.72
C GLN A 192 1.34 13.57 14.02
N ARG A 193 2.10 13.24 12.97
CA ARG A 193 3.48 12.75 13.11
C ARG A 193 4.41 13.96 13.15
N ASP A 194 4.66 14.48 14.35
CA ASP A 194 5.48 15.69 14.48
C ASP A 194 6.93 15.47 14.05
N HIS A 195 7.56 14.31 14.30
CA HIS A 195 8.84 13.93 13.70
C HIS A 195 8.97 12.40 13.67
N GLY A 196 9.50 11.83 12.58
CA GLY A 196 9.72 10.39 12.47
C GLY A 196 10.59 9.85 13.60
N LEU A 197 10.05 8.91 14.39
CA LEU A 197 10.78 8.30 15.49
C LEU A 197 12.07 7.63 14.97
N ARG A 198 13.21 7.98 15.59
CA ARG A 198 14.54 7.48 15.18
C ARG A 198 15.23 6.75 16.32
N ILE A 199 14.93 5.45 16.45
CA ILE A 199 15.67 4.55 17.35
C ILE A 199 17.10 4.34 16.83
N ARG A 200 18.09 4.52 17.69
CA ARG A 200 19.52 4.45 17.35
C ARG A 200 20.06 3.02 17.44
N SER A 201 21.19 2.77 16.77
CA SER A 201 21.94 1.54 16.93
C SER A 201 22.44 1.42 18.37
N LEU A 202 22.40 0.20 18.92
CA LEU A 202 22.85 -0.05 20.29
C LEU A 202 24.37 0.02 20.45
N THR A 203 25.13 -0.19 19.38
CA THR A 203 26.61 -0.17 19.42
C THR A 203 27.19 1.15 18.90
N ASP A 204 26.48 1.83 18.00
CA ASP A 204 26.85 3.14 17.45
C ASP A 204 25.62 4.08 17.46
N PRO A 205 25.41 4.83 18.55
CA PRO A 205 24.21 5.64 18.74
C PRO A 205 24.13 6.85 17.78
N THR A 206 25.19 7.15 17.03
CA THR A 206 25.15 8.17 15.97
C THR A 206 24.33 7.70 14.77
N LYS A 207 24.27 6.39 14.55
CA LYS A 207 23.56 5.75 13.44
C LYS A 207 22.14 5.32 13.84
N LYS A 208 21.25 5.27 12.85
CA LYS A 208 19.92 4.66 13.02
C LYS A 208 20.08 3.14 13.16
N MET A 209 19.23 2.50 13.96
CA MET A 209 19.15 1.04 13.97
C MET A 209 18.79 0.54 12.56
N SER A 210 19.63 -0.31 11.99
CA SER A 210 19.43 -0.84 10.63
C SER A 210 19.25 -2.35 10.65
N LYS A 211 18.24 -2.82 9.91
CA LYS A 211 18.01 -4.24 9.66
C LYS A 211 19.15 -4.90 8.88
N SER A 212 19.83 -4.16 7.99
CA SER A 212 20.92 -4.66 7.15
C SER A 212 22.31 -4.57 7.79
N SER A 213 22.40 -4.12 9.06
CA SER A 213 23.68 -4.10 9.78
C SER A 213 24.18 -5.53 10.02
N ASP A 214 25.42 -5.82 9.64
CA ASP A 214 26.08 -7.10 9.93
C ASP A 214 26.34 -7.30 11.44
N ASP A 215 26.44 -6.20 12.19
CA ASP A 215 26.56 -6.24 13.65
C ASP A 215 25.21 -6.59 14.28
N LYS A 216 25.05 -7.86 14.65
CA LYS A 216 23.86 -8.35 15.35
C LYS A 216 23.62 -7.67 16.72
N LYS A 217 24.66 -7.12 17.36
CA LYS A 217 24.51 -6.41 18.65
C LYS A 217 23.96 -5.00 18.47
N SER A 218 24.12 -4.41 17.28
CA SER A 218 23.61 -3.07 16.96
C SER A 218 22.08 -2.97 16.92
N LYS A 219 21.37 -4.11 16.83
CA LYS A 219 19.93 -4.19 16.55
C LYS A 219 19.23 -5.27 17.37
N ILE A 220 17.94 -5.04 17.61
CA ILE A 220 17.02 -6.03 18.19
C ILE A 220 15.94 -6.34 17.16
N LEU A 221 15.84 -7.60 16.75
CA LEU A 221 14.75 -8.10 15.89
C LEU A 221 13.54 -8.47 16.74
N LEU A 222 12.32 -8.38 16.19
CA LEU A 222 11.10 -8.75 16.92
C LEU A 222 11.03 -10.25 17.27
N ILE A 223 11.78 -11.08 16.54
CA ILE A 223 11.90 -12.52 16.77
C ILE A 223 13.15 -12.92 17.58
N ASP A 224 13.96 -11.95 18.02
CA ASP A 224 15.13 -12.27 18.85
C ASP A 224 14.67 -12.97 20.14
N ASN A 225 15.46 -13.92 20.64
CA ASN A 225 15.20 -14.50 21.96
C ASN A 225 15.15 -13.37 23.01
N PRO A 226 14.10 -13.28 23.86
CA PRO A 226 13.93 -12.17 24.79
C PRO A 226 15.12 -11.97 25.74
N ASP A 227 15.77 -13.03 26.21
CA ASP A 227 16.96 -12.94 27.07
C ASP A 227 18.20 -12.45 26.31
N GLU A 228 18.34 -12.81 25.04
CA GLU A 228 19.41 -12.29 24.19
C GLU A 228 19.22 -10.81 23.87
N ALA A 229 17.98 -10.38 23.60
CA ALA A 229 17.66 -8.97 23.40
C ALA A 229 17.94 -8.13 24.66
N ALA A 230 17.58 -8.63 25.84
CA ALA A 230 17.92 -8.01 27.12
C ALA A 230 19.44 -7.85 27.29
N LYS A 231 20.23 -8.91 26.97
CA LYS A 231 21.70 -8.84 27.00
C LYS A 231 22.25 -7.79 26.03
N LYS A 232 21.66 -7.63 24.83
CA LYS A 232 22.06 -6.58 23.89
C LYS A 232 21.87 -5.18 24.49
N ILE A 233 20.74 -4.93 25.16
CA ILE A 233 20.49 -3.66 25.88
C ILE A 233 21.51 -3.43 26.99
N MET A 234 21.82 -4.45 27.80
CA MET A 234 22.84 -4.34 28.86
C MET A 234 24.22 -3.96 28.28
N SER A 235 24.53 -4.45 27.07
CA SER A 235 25.78 -4.14 26.36
C SER A 235 25.74 -2.87 25.50
N ALA A 236 24.63 -2.12 25.47
CA ALA A 236 24.49 -0.95 24.63
C ALA A 236 25.52 0.13 24.98
N THR A 237 26.09 0.78 23.97
CA THR A 237 27.07 1.87 24.12
C THR A 237 26.43 3.06 24.82
N THR A 238 27.04 3.50 25.91
CA THR A 238 26.71 4.72 26.64
C THR A 238 27.92 5.66 26.65
N ASP A 239 27.73 6.88 27.14
CA ASP A 239 28.82 7.82 27.42
C ASP A 239 29.55 7.51 28.74
N SER A 240 30.50 8.38 29.08
CA SER A 240 31.29 8.34 30.32
C SER A 240 30.89 9.43 31.32
N VAL A 241 29.76 10.12 31.13
CA VAL A 241 29.29 11.22 32.00
C VAL A 241 28.92 10.68 33.38
N GLY A 242 28.32 9.49 33.44
CA GLY A 242 27.93 8.83 34.67
C GLY A 242 26.66 9.37 35.31
N SER A 243 25.80 10.04 34.52
CA SER A 243 24.47 10.49 34.93
C SER A 243 23.52 10.51 33.73
N VAL A 244 22.32 9.96 33.92
CA VAL A 244 21.32 9.85 32.85
C VAL A 244 20.70 11.22 32.56
N HIS A 245 20.82 11.68 31.30
CA HIS A 245 20.18 12.90 30.81
C HIS A 245 19.54 12.66 29.43
N PHE A 246 18.45 13.35 29.14
CA PHE A 246 17.86 13.36 27.80
C PHE A 246 18.55 14.40 26.91
N ASP A 247 19.63 13.97 26.23
CA ASP A 247 20.50 14.81 25.41
C ASP A 247 20.98 14.06 24.15
N TRP A 248 20.46 14.43 22.98
CA TRP A 248 20.84 13.81 21.70
C TRP A 248 22.24 14.18 21.22
N GLU A 249 22.82 15.28 21.69
CA GLU A 249 24.15 15.75 21.28
C GLU A 249 25.23 15.05 22.09
N ASN A 250 25.09 15.04 23.42
CA ASN A 250 26.11 14.53 24.33
C ASN A 250 25.87 13.10 24.81
N GLN A 251 24.61 12.64 24.88
CA GLN A 251 24.23 11.31 25.36
C GLN A 251 23.24 10.58 24.42
N PRO A 252 23.54 10.43 23.12
CA PRO A 252 22.60 9.85 22.16
C PRO A 252 22.20 8.40 22.48
N GLY A 253 23.09 7.62 23.12
CA GLY A 253 22.81 6.25 23.55
C GLY A 253 21.78 6.20 24.69
N ILE A 254 22.01 6.97 25.76
CA ILE A 254 21.09 7.08 26.90
C ILE A 254 19.73 7.63 26.45
N THR A 255 19.74 8.68 25.63
CA THR A 255 18.52 9.30 25.10
C THR A 255 17.70 8.32 24.26
N SER A 256 18.34 7.50 23.43
CA SER A 256 17.65 6.44 22.68
C SER A 256 17.06 5.37 23.59
N LEU A 257 17.74 5.00 24.68
CA LEU A 257 17.24 4.01 25.65
C LEU A 257 16.06 4.54 26.46
N LEU A 258 16.08 5.82 26.87
CA LEU A 258 14.95 6.48 27.53
C LEU A 258 13.72 6.50 26.62
N GLN A 259 13.93 6.74 25.32
CA GLN A 259 12.86 6.71 24.33
C GLN A 259 12.29 5.32 24.13
N ILE A 260 13.13 4.27 24.06
CA ILE A 260 12.67 2.88 24.01
C ILE A 260 11.84 2.54 25.25
N LEU A 261 12.33 2.88 26.45
CA LEU A 261 11.67 2.58 27.71
C LEU A 261 10.27 3.22 27.77
N ALA A 262 10.15 4.50 27.45
CA ALA A 262 8.86 5.20 27.45
C ALA A 262 7.86 4.56 26.47
N LEU A 263 8.31 4.25 25.25
CA LEU A 263 7.43 3.70 24.24
C LEU A 263 6.96 2.27 24.54
N LEU A 264 7.85 1.40 25.05
CA LEU A 264 7.48 0.02 25.37
C LEU A 264 6.62 -0.09 26.63
N THR A 265 6.77 0.84 27.57
CA THR A 265 5.94 0.88 28.79
C THR A 265 4.65 1.68 28.59
N GLY A 266 4.45 2.31 27.43
CA GLY A 266 3.29 3.16 27.15
C GLY A 266 3.24 4.44 28.01
N ARG A 267 4.35 4.81 28.65
CA ARG A 267 4.45 5.98 29.53
C ARG A 267 4.82 7.22 28.72
N LYS A 268 4.43 8.41 29.21
CA LYS A 268 4.81 9.65 28.53
C LYS A 268 6.31 9.87 28.65
N GLN A 269 6.94 10.32 27.56
CA GLN A 269 8.39 10.52 27.50
C GLN A 269 8.93 11.37 28.66
N HIS A 270 8.25 12.48 28.99
CA HIS A 270 8.71 13.38 30.05
C HIS A 270 8.65 12.75 31.45
N GLU A 271 7.70 11.83 31.71
CA GLU A 271 7.60 11.14 33.00
C GLU A 271 8.77 10.16 33.17
N VAL A 272 9.15 9.46 32.09
CA VAL A 272 10.31 8.57 32.10
C VAL A 272 11.61 9.35 32.21
N ILE A 273 11.74 10.49 31.53
CA ILE A 273 12.91 11.37 31.69
C ILE A 273 13.03 11.80 33.16
N GLN A 274 11.96 12.33 33.76
CA GLN A 274 11.97 12.80 35.16
C GLN A 274 12.32 11.70 36.16
N GLU A 275 11.88 10.46 35.94
CA GLU A 275 12.20 9.33 36.81
C GLU A 275 13.70 8.99 36.82
N TRP A 276 14.35 9.08 35.66
CA TRP A 276 15.73 8.64 35.48
C TRP A 276 16.75 9.79 35.47
N GLU A 277 16.28 11.04 35.43
CA GLU A 277 17.13 12.23 35.40
C GLU A 277 18.15 12.23 36.55
N GLY A 278 19.43 12.33 36.21
CA GLY A 278 20.52 12.35 37.19
C GLY A 278 20.85 10.98 37.83
N CYS A 279 20.22 9.89 37.40
CA CYS A 279 20.56 8.54 37.87
C CYS A 279 22.02 8.21 37.52
N THR A 280 22.84 7.91 38.53
CA THR A 280 24.27 7.63 38.36
C THR A 280 24.57 6.16 38.06
N SER A 281 23.58 5.27 38.19
CA SER A 281 23.72 3.84 37.92
C SER A 281 23.20 3.49 36.53
N TYR A 282 24.08 3.55 35.52
CA TYR A 282 23.73 3.09 34.17
C TYR A 282 23.34 1.62 34.13
N GLY A 283 23.86 0.81 35.06
CA GLY A 283 23.48 -0.60 35.21
C GLY A 283 21.99 -0.75 35.51
N GLU A 284 21.50 -0.08 36.56
CA GLU A 284 20.08 -0.12 36.94
C GLU A 284 19.17 0.41 35.84
N PHE A 285 19.55 1.53 35.22
CA PHE A 285 18.81 2.09 34.08
C PHE A 285 18.71 1.09 32.92
N LYS A 286 19.84 0.51 32.51
CA LYS A 286 19.86 -0.50 31.44
C LYS A 286 19.05 -1.74 31.81
N THR A 287 19.06 -2.17 33.07
CA THR A 287 18.23 -3.28 33.54
C THR A 287 16.75 -2.97 33.35
N ALA A 288 16.29 -1.78 33.71
CA ALA A 288 14.89 -1.39 33.48
C ALA A 288 14.50 -1.42 31.99
N VAL A 289 15.39 -0.92 31.10
CA VAL A 289 15.15 -0.99 29.65
C VAL A 289 15.19 -2.44 29.14
N ALA A 290 16.11 -3.25 29.64
CA ALA A 290 16.26 -4.65 29.25
C ALA A 290 15.03 -5.47 29.65
N ASP A 291 14.48 -5.24 30.85
CA ASP A 291 13.27 -5.89 31.32
C ASP A 291 12.05 -5.46 30.50
N ALA A 292 11.92 -4.17 30.17
CA ALA A 292 10.85 -3.68 29.29
C ALA A 292 10.91 -4.32 27.89
N VAL A 293 12.10 -4.42 27.30
CA VAL A 293 12.32 -5.09 26.01
C VAL A 293 11.99 -6.59 26.10
N LYS A 294 12.47 -7.26 27.15
CA LYS A 294 12.23 -8.70 27.35
C LYS A 294 10.74 -9.01 27.49
N ASN A 295 10.03 -8.26 28.33
CA ASN A 295 8.60 -8.44 28.55
C ASN A 295 7.82 -8.17 27.26
N PHE A 296 8.14 -7.07 26.57
CA PHE A 296 7.54 -6.75 25.28
C PHE A 296 7.72 -7.87 24.25
N LEU A 297 8.95 -8.37 24.05
CA LEU A 297 9.22 -9.43 23.07
C LEU A 297 8.54 -10.74 23.43
N THR A 298 8.50 -11.10 24.73
CA THR A 298 7.82 -12.30 25.21
C THR A 298 6.33 -12.25 24.84
N ASP A 299 5.64 -11.17 25.23
CA ASP A 299 4.21 -11.00 24.95
C ASP A 299 3.93 -10.89 23.44
N PHE A 300 4.81 -10.19 22.71
CA PHE A 300 4.68 -10.00 21.27
C PHE A 300 4.82 -11.32 20.52
N GLN A 301 5.81 -12.14 20.89
CA GLN A 301 6.07 -13.43 20.25
C GLN A 301 4.95 -14.43 20.56
N GLU A 302 4.40 -14.43 21.78
CA GLU A 302 3.23 -15.24 22.10
C GLU A 302 2.04 -14.90 21.18
N LYS A 303 1.72 -13.61 21.06
CA LYS A 303 0.67 -13.14 20.14
C LYS A 303 0.98 -13.51 18.69
N TYR A 304 2.21 -13.27 18.23
CA TYR A 304 2.64 -13.58 16.87
C TYR A 304 2.45 -15.06 16.54
N ASN A 305 2.90 -15.95 17.43
CA ASN A 305 2.82 -17.39 17.25
C ASN A 305 1.38 -17.94 17.35
N SER A 306 0.48 -17.23 18.03
CA SER A 306 -0.93 -17.59 18.14
C SER A 306 -1.75 -17.32 16.85
N ILE A 307 -1.21 -16.56 15.90
CA ILE A 307 -1.96 -16.17 14.69
C ILE A 307 -1.92 -17.30 13.65
N SER A 308 -3.10 -17.85 13.34
CA SER A 308 -3.28 -18.86 12.30
C SER A 308 -3.19 -18.27 10.90
N ASP A 309 -2.44 -18.94 10.01
CA ASP A 309 -2.40 -18.61 8.58
C ASP A 309 -3.80 -18.75 7.94
N GLU A 310 -4.57 -19.75 8.35
CA GLU A 310 -5.91 -20.00 7.82
C GLU A 310 -6.86 -18.83 8.11
N GLN A 311 -6.86 -18.35 9.36
CA GLN A 311 -7.70 -17.21 9.77
C GLN A 311 -7.27 -15.92 9.05
N LEU A 312 -5.97 -15.70 8.91
CA LEU A 312 -5.43 -14.56 8.18
C LEU A 312 -5.85 -14.59 6.70
N LEU A 313 -5.67 -15.74 6.04
CA LEU A 313 -6.04 -15.92 4.63
C LEU A 313 -7.55 -15.72 4.42
N ALA A 314 -8.38 -16.31 5.27
CA ALA A 314 -9.83 -16.13 5.20
C ALA A 314 -10.23 -14.64 5.30
N LYS A 315 -9.58 -13.86 6.16
CA LYS A 315 -9.84 -12.42 6.29
C LYS A 315 -9.31 -11.61 5.10
N LEU A 316 -8.15 -11.96 4.54
CA LEU A 316 -7.63 -11.35 3.31
C LEU A 316 -8.60 -11.57 2.16
N GLU A 317 -9.00 -12.82 1.92
CA GLU A 317 -9.93 -13.17 0.85
C GLU A 317 -11.30 -12.51 1.03
N GLN A 318 -11.78 -12.37 2.27
CA GLN A 318 -13.01 -11.64 2.54
C GLN A 318 -12.90 -10.17 2.14
N SER A 319 -11.83 -9.49 2.56
CA SER A 319 -11.62 -8.08 2.21
C SER A 319 -11.42 -7.88 0.70
N GLU A 320 -10.73 -8.83 0.04
CA GLU A 320 -10.53 -8.84 -1.42
C GLU A 320 -11.88 -8.98 -2.14
N ARG A 321 -12.76 -9.88 -1.70
CA ARG A 321 -14.13 -10.01 -2.22
C ARG A 321 -14.95 -8.74 -2.03
N ASP A 322 -14.84 -8.09 -0.87
CA ASP A 322 -15.61 -6.89 -0.56
C ASP A 322 -15.13 -5.64 -1.32
N LEU A 323 -13.82 -5.52 -1.53
CA LEU A 323 -13.21 -4.36 -2.21
C LEU A 323 -13.15 -4.51 -3.73
N THR A 324 -13.17 -5.72 -4.27
CA THR A 324 -13.14 -5.94 -5.74
C THR A 324 -14.27 -5.20 -6.47
N PRO A 325 -15.55 -5.25 -6.05
CA PRO A 325 -16.62 -4.46 -6.68
C PRO A 325 -16.40 -2.95 -6.58
N VAL A 326 -15.80 -2.46 -5.49
CA VAL A 326 -15.50 -1.03 -5.29
C VAL A 326 -14.44 -0.58 -6.31
N ALA A 327 -13.33 -1.31 -6.38
CA ALA A 327 -12.24 -1.02 -7.30
C ALA A 327 -12.72 -1.13 -8.76
N ASN A 328 -13.46 -2.18 -9.10
CA ASN A 328 -14.01 -2.38 -10.45
C ASN A 328 -15.02 -1.30 -10.83
N ALA A 329 -15.80 -0.77 -9.89
CA ALA A 329 -16.71 0.35 -10.17
C ALA A 329 -15.94 1.63 -10.53
N MET A 330 -14.81 1.92 -9.87
CA MET A 330 -13.96 3.05 -10.23
C MET A 330 -13.24 2.82 -11.56
N LEU A 331 -12.66 1.64 -11.75
CA LEU A 331 -12.03 1.25 -13.02
C LEU A 331 -13.01 1.37 -14.19
N LEU A 332 -14.26 0.91 -14.03
CA LEU A 332 -15.29 1.03 -15.06
C LEU A 332 -15.55 2.49 -15.46
N LYS A 333 -15.55 3.43 -14.50
CA LYS A 333 -15.67 4.86 -14.82
C LYS A 333 -14.49 5.35 -15.65
N ALA A 334 -13.26 4.97 -15.28
CA ALA A 334 -12.07 5.31 -16.04
C ALA A 334 -12.11 4.71 -17.45
N GLN A 335 -12.45 3.42 -17.59
CA GLN A 335 -12.62 2.73 -18.86
C GLN A 335 -13.67 3.41 -19.75
N GLN A 336 -14.82 3.80 -19.20
CA GLN A 336 -15.87 4.51 -19.94
C GLN A 336 -15.43 5.92 -20.37
N ALA A 337 -14.60 6.58 -19.58
CA ALA A 337 -14.05 7.89 -19.91
C ALA A 337 -13.06 7.83 -21.07
N VAL A 338 -12.21 6.79 -21.10
CA VAL A 338 -11.24 6.58 -22.19
C VAL A 338 -11.79 5.79 -23.38
N GLY A 339 -13.09 5.45 -23.37
CA GLY A 339 -13.77 4.79 -24.49
C GLY A 339 -13.59 3.28 -24.58
N LEU A 340 -13.02 2.62 -23.57
CA LEU A 340 -12.84 1.15 -23.55
C LEU A 340 -14.14 0.39 -23.23
N ARG A 341 -15.14 1.06 -22.67
CA ARG A 341 -16.45 0.48 -22.32
C ARG A 341 -17.57 1.48 -22.65
N PRO A 342 -18.76 1.00 -23.07
CA PRO A 342 -19.88 1.89 -23.34
C PRO A 342 -20.40 2.56 -22.06
N LYS A 343 -20.79 3.83 -22.16
CA LYS A 343 -21.62 4.47 -21.14
C LYS A 343 -23.02 3.84 -21.20
N ARG A 344 -23.59 3.41 -20.07
CA ARG A 344 -24.99 2.93 -20.05
C ARG A 344 -25.88 4.05 -20.58
N GLN A 345 -26.48 3.86 -21.75
CA GLN A 345 -27.57 4.71 -22.21
C GLN A 345 -28.76 4.42 -21.30
N THR A 346 -29.23 5.43 -20.56
CA THR A 346 -30.52 5.36 -19.89
C THR A 346 -31.57 5.33 -21.00
N VAL A 347 -32.10 4.15 -21.32
CA VAL A 347 -33.23 4.05 -22.23
C VAL A 347 -34.41 4.66 -21.51
N SER A 348 -34.69 5.94 -21.77
CA SER A 348 -35.98 6.53 -21.45
C SER A 348 -37.00 5.81 -22.32
N HIS A 349 -37.70 4.82 -21.76
CA HIS A 349 -38.90 4.30 -22.39
C HIS A 349 -39.92 5.44 -22.44
N ILE A 350 -39.93 6.18 -23.55
CA ILE A 350 -41.09 6.95 -23.98
C ILE A 350 -42.13 5.90 -24.35
N ILE A 351 -43.00 5.57 -23.41
CA ILE A 351 -44.22 4.83 -23.70
C ILE A 351 -45.08 5.78 -24.52
N HIS A 352 -45.05 5.64 -25.85
CA HIS A 352 -46.12 6.20 -26.68
C HIS A 352 -47.40 5.42 -26.36
N PRO A 353 -48.52 6.09 -26.01
CA PRO A 353 -49.79 5.39 -25.86
C PRO A 353 -50.18 4.86 -27.24
N ALA A 354 -50.26 3.54 -27.36
CA ALA A 354 -50.77 2.89 -28.56
C ALA A 354 -52.21 3.37 -28.81
N GLY A 355 -52.39 4.16 -29.85
CA GLY A 355 -53.70 4.38 -30.46
C GLY A 355 -54.24 3.03 -30.90
N GLY A 356 -55.42 2.67 -30.37
CA GLY A 356 -56.12 1.47 -30.78
C GLY A 356 -56.52 1.54 -32.26
N LEU A 357 -56.58 0.37 -32.89
CA LEU A 357 -57.54 0.02 -33.94
C LEU A 357 -57.45 -1.49 -34.25
N ASN A 358 -58.55 -2.16 -33.91
CA ASN A 358 -59.26 -3.25 -34.60
C ASN A 358 -58.60 -4.59 -34.98
N ASN A 359 -59.22 -5.63 -34.40
CA ASN A 359 -59.38 -7.00 -34.87
C ASN A 359 -59.66 -7.15 -36.38
N SER A 360 -59.04 -8.14 -37.00
CA SER A 360 -59.75 -9.14 -37.82
C SER A 360 -58.88 -10.38 -38.08
N ASN A 361 -59.50 -11.54 -37.89
CA ASN A 361 -59.01 -12.91 -38.07
C ASN A 361 -58.49 -13.24 -39.49
N SER A 362 -57.52 -14.16 -39.57
CA SER A 362 -57.61 -15.32 -40.49
C SER A 362 -56.55 -16.37 -40.15
N GLU A 363 -57.02 -17.60 -39.95
CA GLU A 363 -56.27 -18.84 -39.81
C GLU A 363 -55.56 -19.25 -41.11
N SER A 364 -54.40 -19.90 -41.02
CA SER A 364 -54.06 -21.06 -41.85
C SER A 364 -52.83 -21.81 -41.32
N ASN A 365 -53.03 -23.09 -41.03
CA ASN A 365 -52.02 -24.12 -40.75
C ASN A 365 -51.01 -24.28 -41.90
N PHE A 366 -49.77 -24.65 -41.59
CA PHE A 366 -49.07 -25.78 -42.22
C PHE A 366 -47.80 -26.15 -41.45
N SER A 367 -47.42 -27.41 -41.60
CA SER A 367 -46.61 -28.27 -40.75
C SER A 367 -45.24 -28.61 -41.34
N ASP A 368 -44.26 -28.81 -40.44
CA ASP A 368 -43.23 -29.87 -40.41
C ASP A 368 -42.03 -29.90 -41.40
N GLY A 369 -40.90 -30.40 -40.87
CA GLY A 369 -39.67 -30.84 -41.56
C GLY A 369 -38.62 -29.73 -41.80
N GLY A 370 -37.33 -29.84 -41.49
CA GLY A 370 -36.47 -30.99 -41.23
C GLY A 370 -35.28 -31.00 -42.19
N ILE A 371 -34.06 -30.93 -41.62
CA ILE A 371 -32.81 -31.59 -42.09
C ILE A 371 -31.82 -30.83 -43.04
N SER A 372 -30.58 -30.77 -42.52
CA SER A 372 -29.20 -30.86 -43.08
C SER A 372 -28.61 -29.87 -44.09
N ASP A 373 -27.38 -29.45 -43.73
CA ASP A 373 -26.11 -29.47 -44.49
C ASP A 373 -26.16 -29.33 -46.02
N ASP A 374 -25.37 -28.42 -46.61
CA ASP A 374 -24.01 -28.78 -47.01
C ASP A 374 -23.22 -27.61 -47.65
N THR A 375 -21.90 -27.73 -47.51
CA THR A 375 -20.78 -27.33 -48.37
C THR A 375 -20.56 -25.91 -48.96
N SER A 376 -19.30 -25.54 -48.79
CA SER A 376 -18.47 -24.54 -49.46
C SER A 376 -18.52 -24.53 -51.00
N THR A 377 -18.34 -23.36 -51.61
CA THR A 377 -17.54 -23.20 -52.84
C THR A 377 -16.94 -21.80 -52.91
N THR A 378 -15.66 -21.76 -53.27
CA THR A 378 -14.78 -20.62 -53.48
C THR A 378 -14.82 -20.10 -54.93
N GLU A 379 -14.20 -18.92 -55.11
CA GLU A 379 -13.76 -18.26 -56.36
C GLU A 379 -14.85 -17.41 -57.08
N ASN A 380 -14.66 -16.13 -57.40
CA ASN A 380 -13.51 -15.55 -58.10
C ASN A 380 -13.50 -14.01 -58.07
N LEU A 381 -12.29 -13.49 -58.22
CA LEU A 381 -11.90 -12.09 -58.42
C LEU A 381 -12.62 -11.41 -59.59
N ILE A 382 -13.04 -10.15 -59.39
CA ILE A 382 -12.89 -9.10 -60.41
C ILE A 382 -12.32 -7.86 -59.69
N MET A 383 -11.10 -7.50 -60.09
CA MET A 383 -10.51 -6.19 -59.80
C MET A 383 -11.10 -5.18 -60.75
N ASP A 384 -11.61 -4.07 -60.21
CA ASP A 384 -11.73 -2.82 -60.96
C ASP A 384 -11.04 -1.71 -60.16
N THR A 385 -10.15 -1.04 -60.86
CA THR A 385 -9.19 -0.04 -60.39
C THR A 385 -9.81 1.36 -60.33
N ASP A 386 -9.16 2.21 -59.54
CA ASP A 386 -9.28 3.67 -59.50
C ASP A 386 -10.40 4.27 -58.63
N ASN A 387 -10.12 4.34 -57.33
CA ASN A 387 -10.38 5.57 -56.59
C ASN A 387 -9.38 5.70 -55.43
N LYS A 388 -8.55 6.76 -55.45
CA LYS A 388 -7.66 7.13 -54.32
C LYS A 388 -8.50 7.64 -53.15
N PRO A 389 -8.23 7.19 -51.91
CA PRO A 389 -8.42 8.00 -50.72
C PRO A 389 -7.07 8.35 -50.08
N ASP A 390 -7.06 9.50 -49.42
CA ASP A 390 -5.96 10.08 -48.65
C ASP A 390 -5.28 9.07 -47.70
N ALA A 391 -3.96 9.16 -47.65
CA ALA A 391 -3.11 8.45 -46.70
C ALA A 391 -3.37 9.00 -45.28
N GLY A 392 -4.32 8.38 -44.57
CA GLY A 392 -4.41 8.38 -43.12
C GLY A 392 -4.07 6.97 -42.63
N ASP A 393 -2.92 6.84 -41.98
CA ASP A 393 -2.40 5.57 -41.44
C ASP A 393 -3.45 4.84 -40.59
N ILE A 394 -3.93 3.70 -41.08
CA ILE A 394 -4.49 2.64 -40.25
C ILE A 394 -3.43 1.54 -40.22
N MET A 395 -2.39 1.74 -39.42
CA MET A 395 -1.54 0.64 -38.98
C MET A 395 -2.36 -0.17 -37.97
N CYS A 396 -3.01 -1.22 -38.47
CA CYS A 396 -3.46 -2.33 -37.65
C CYS A 396 -2.21 -3.13 -37.27
N GLU A 397 -1.52 -2.74 -36.20
CA GLU A 397 -0.52 -3.60 -35.57
C GLU A 397 -1.27 -4.74 -34.87
N THR A 398 -1.49 -5.84 -35.60
CA THR A 398 -1.84 -7.14 -35.03
C THR A 398 -0.69 -7.62 -34.14
N VAL A 399 -1.02 -7.98 -32.90
CA VAL A 399 -0.12 -8.59 -31.90
C VAL A 399 0.49 -9.89 -32.40
#